data_AF-A0AAE3NX96-F1
#
_entry.id   AF-A0AAE3NX96-F1
#
_cell.length_a   1.000
_cell.length_b   1.000
_cell.length_c   1.000
_cell.angle_alpha   90.00
_cell.angle_beta   90.00
_cell.angle_gamma   90.00
#
_symmetry.space_group_name_H-M   'P 1'
#
loop_
_entity.id
_entity.type
_entity.pdbx_description
1 polymer ?
#
loop_
_entity_poly.entity_id
_entity_poly.type
_entity_poly.pdbx_seq_one_letter_code
_entity_poly.pdbx_strand_id
1 'polypeptide(L)'
;MYTDGGSIPRAVQPFRGLSPWGYAPGYMVHDWLFQAKHCVTDGAADAEEARVAGMPFIESAEILGEAIRTLIAERRVAPDDVAPRAISGAVAGPISRALWERGGACPEPRVSAAHMAQIRRALGRFGTRPAESLRGLGVAPAGEVAGIVSVVRF
;
A
#
# COMPACT_ATOMS: atom_id res chain seq x y z
N MET A 1 -0.16 4.81 -9.92
CA MET A 1 1.08 4.34 -9.30
C MET A 1 1.48 3.02 -9.91
N TYR A 2 2.78 2.80 -10.08
CA TYR A 2 3.35 1.48 -10.29
C TYR A 2 3.97 1.01 -8.99
N THR A 3 3.68 -0.23 -8.60
CA THR A 3 4.45 -0.93 -7.58
C THR A 3 5.32 -1.95 -8.29
N ASP A 4 6.56 -2.11 -7.85
CA ASP A 4 7.49 -3.11 -8.36
C ASP A 4 7.52 -4.38 -7.49
N GLY A 5 6.58 -4.52 -6.54
CA GLY A 5 6.57 -5.63 -5.58
C GLY A 5 7.64 -5.43 -4.50
N GLY A 6 7.93 -4.17 -4.19
CA GLY A 6 9.00 -3.77 -3.30
C GLY A 6 10.29 -3.61 -4.10
N SER A 7 10.93 -2.45 -3.95
CA SER A 7 12.23 -2.09 -4.52
C SER A 7 13.40 -2.89 -3.90
N ILE A 8 13.14 -4.17 -3.63
CA ILE A 8 13.99 -5.16 -3.02
C ILE A 8 15.04 -5.57 -4.06
N PRO A 9 16.33 -5.37 -3.79
CA PRO A 9 17.40 -5.68 -4.73
C PRO A 9 17.26 -7.10 -5.29
N ARG A 10 17.40 -7.27 -6.61
CA ARG A 10 17.25 -8.59 -7.26
C ARG A 10 18.13 -9.67 -6.63
N ALA A 11 19.28 -9.28 -6.07
CA ALA A 11 20.20 -10.17 -5.39
C ALA A 11 19.59 -10.89 -4.17
N VAL A 12 18.59 -10.30 -3.52
CA VAL A 12 17.99 -10.86 -2.30
C VAL A 12 16.59 -11.46 -2.53
N GLN A 13 16.02 -11.30 -3.72
CA GLN A 13 14.72 -11.91 -4.08
C GLN A 13 14.65 -13.46 -4.03
N PRO A 14 15.76 -14.23 -4.18
CA PRO A 14 15.72 -15.69 -4.02
C PRO A 14 15.50 -16.17 -2.58
N PHE A 15 15.71 -15.32 -1.58
CA PHE A 15 15.41 -15.68 -0.20
C PHE A 15 13.89 -15.77 -0.02
N ARG A 16 13.41 -16.88 0.55
CA ARG A 16 12.00 -17.03 0.91
C ARG A 16 11.66 -15.84 1.79
N GLY A 17 10.60 -15.08 1.47
CA GLY A 17 10.25 -13.81 2.13
C GLY A 17 10.69 -12.52 1.47
N LEU A 18 11.66 -12.57 0.58
CA LEU A 18 12.00 -11.43 -0.27
C LEU A 18 11.45 -11.62 -1.68
N SER A 19 10.50 -12.56 -1.85
CA SER A 19 9.76 -12.69 -3.09
C SER A 19 8.93 -11.42 -3.31
N PRO A 20 8.89 -10.88 -4.55
CA PRO A 20 8.19 -9.61 -4.83
C PRO A 20 6.70 -9.63 -4.49
N TRP A 21 6.12 -10.83 -4.39
CA TRP A 21 4.67 -11.02 -4.26
C TRP A 21 4.22 -11.55 -2.90
N GLY A 22 5.12 -12.08 -2.06
CA GLY A 22 4.76 -12.55 -0.72
C GLY A 22 4.21 -11.43 0.16
N TYR A 23 4.89 -10.29 0.14
CA TYR A 23 4.51 -9.09 0.90
C TYR A 23 3.88 -7.99 0.03
N ALA A 24 3.41 -8.34 -1.18
CA ALA A 24 2.89 -7.37 -2.14
C ALA A 24 1.84 -6.40 -1.59
N PRO A 25 0.86 -6.82 -0.75
CA PRO A 25 -0.09 -5.87 -0.16
C PRO A 25 0.60 -4.78 0.68
N GLY A 26 1.65 -5.13 1.43
CA GLY A 26 2.44 -4.16 2.21
C GLY A 26 3.21 -3.20 1.30
N TYR A 27 3.84 -3.71 0.25
CA TYR A 27 4.58 -2.89 -0.71
C TYR A 27 3.69 -1.93 -1.50
N MET A 28 2.50 -2.37 -1.91
CA MET A 28 1.52 -1.50 -2.58
C MET A 28 1.16 -0.30 -1.71
N VAL A 29 0.91 -0.51 -0.42
CA VAL A 29 0.59 0.59 0.51
C VAL A 29 1.81 1.48 0.71
N HIS A 30 2.99 0.91 0.92
CA HIS A 30 4.24 1.66 1.10
C HIS A 30 4.55 2.57 -0.09
N ASP A 31 4.53 2.02 -1.30
CA ASP A 31 4.80 2.76 -2.54
C ASP A 31 3.77 3.88 -2.74
N TRP A 32 2.51 3.63 -2.37
CA TRP A 32 1.45 4.64 -2.47
C TRP A 32 1.67 5.79 -1.51
N LEU A 33 2.08 5.51 -0.26
CA LEU A 33 2.38 6.56 0.71
C LEU A 33 3.53 7.46 0.25
N PHE A 34 4.59 6.88 -0.32
CA PHE A 34 5.70 7.65 -0.89
C PHE A 34 5.25 8.49 -2.08
N GLN A 35 4.49 7.88 -3.01
CA GLN A 35 3.94 8.59 -4.16
C GLN A 35 3.08 9.78 -3.72
N ALA A 36 2.16 9.56 -2.78
CA ALA A 36 1.27 10.58 -2.26
C ALA A 36 2.06 11.69 -1.55
N LYS A 37 3.07 11.33 -0.74
CA LYS A 37 3.95 12.30 -0.09
C LYS A 37 4.70 13.18 -1.10
N HIS A 38 5.23 12.59 -2.17
CA HIS A 38 5.88 13.34 -3.25
C HIS A 38 4.90 14.30 -3.92
N CYS A 39 3.68 13.85 -4.21
CA CYS A 39 2.67 14.72 -4.82
C CYS A 39 2.19 15.85 -3.91
N VAL A 40 2.11 15.62 -2.60
CA VAL A 40 1.89 16.71 -1.64
C VAL A 40 3.05 17.71 -1.66
N THR A 41 4.29 17.20 -1.62
CA THR A 41 5.50 18.03 -1.60
C THR A 41 5.61 18.89 -2.86
N ASP A 42 5.19 18.34 -3.99
CA ASP A 42 5.26 18.98 -5.31
C ASP A 42 4.01 19.84 -5.63
N GLY A 43 3.03 19.92 -4.73
CA GLY A 43 1.80 20.70 -4.92
C GLY A 43 0.86 20.12 -6.00
N ALA A 44 0.99 18.84 -6.32
CA ALA A 44 0.23 18.14 -7.36
C ALA A 44 -0.71 17.06 -6.78
N ALA A 45 -0.91 17.02 -5.45
CA ALA A 45 -1.72 16.00 -4.80
C ALA A 45 -3.21 16.07 -5.19
N ASP A 46 -3.81 14.89 -5.41
CA ASP A 46 -5.27 14.75 -5.43
C ASP A 46 -5.88 14.74 -4.01
N ALA A 47 -7.21 14.59 -3.91
CA ALA A 47 -7.93 14.63 -2.64
C ALA A 47 -7.58 13.48 -1.67
N GLU A 48 -7.17 12.32 -2.18
CA GLU A 48 -6.77 11.17 -1.38
C GLU A 48 -5.29 11.31 -0.97
N GLU A 49 -4.44 11.73 -1.89
CA GLU A 49 -3.03 12.02 -1.64
C GLU A 49 -2.86 13.17 -0.62
N ALA A 50 -3.73 14.18 -0.65
CA ALA A 50 -3.70 15.29 0.32
C ALA A 50 -3.87 14.83 1.78
N ARG A 51 -4.47 13.66 2.03
CA ARG A 51 -4.65 13.12 3.38
C ARG A 51 -3.33 12.74 4.06
N VAL A 52 -2.26 12.48 3.30
CA VAL A 52 -0.95 12.14 3.88
C VAL A 52 -0.07 13.36 4.14
N ALA A 53 -0.57 14.59 3.95
CA ALA A 53 0.26 15.79 4.01
C ALA A 53 0.99 15.98 5.35
N GLY A 54 0.31 15.66 6.46
CA GLY A 54 0.84 15.71 7.82
C GLY A 54 1.51 14.42 8.30
N MET A 55 1.60 13.38 7.46
CA MET A 55 2.11 12.08 7.89
C MET A 55 3.63 12.15 8.16
N PRO A 56 4.10 11.77 9.36
CA PRO A 56 5.51 11.63 9.65
C PRO A 56 6.10 10.42 8.93
N PHE A 57 7.38 10.52 8.53
CA PHE A 57 8.09 9.43 7.85
C PHE A 57 8.02 8.10 8.61
N ILE A 58 8.13 8.13 9.95
CA ILE A 58 8.15 6.91 10.75
C ILE A 58 6.83 6.13 10.68
N GLU A 59 5.70 6.82 10.56
CA GLU A 59 4.38 6.19 10.45
C GLU A 59 4.27 5.37 9.15
N SER A 60 4.89 5.82 8.05
CA SER A 60 4.95 5.03 6.81
C SER A 60 5.68 3.68 6.99
N ALA A 61 6.71 3.64 7.84
CA ALA A 61 7.46 2.43 8.15
C ALA A 61 6.70 1.53 9.13
N GLU A 62 5.96 2.11 10.07
CA GLU A 62 5.07 1.40 10.99
C GLU A 62 3.93 0.71 10.24
N ILE A 63 3.27 1.40 9.30
CA ILE A 63 2.20 0.84 8.46
C ILE A 63 2.71 -0.38 7.68
N LEU A 64 3.87 -0.30 7.06
CA LEU A 64 4.48 -1.44 6.36
C LEU A 64 4.80 -2.58 7.34
N GLY A 65 5.34 -2.25 8.52
CA GLY A 65 5.60 -3.22 9.57
C GLY A 65 4.37 -3.98 10.02
N GLU A 66 3.24 -3.29 10.21
CA GLU A 66 1.96 -3.91 10.58
C GLU A 66 1.35 -4.73 9.44
N ALA A 67 1.44 -4.26 8.20
CA ALA A 67 1.01 -5.03 7.04
C ALA A 67 1.77 -6.37 6.94
N ILE A 68 3.09 -6.34 7.13
CA ILE A 68 3.94 -7.54 7.14
C ILE A 68 3.57 -8.46 8.30
N ARG A 69 3.42 -7.92 9.53
CA ARG A 69 3.01 -8.69 10.71
C ARG A 69 1.66 -9.39 10.46
N THR A 70 0.71 -8.69 9.87
CA THR A 70 -0.61 -9.22 9.54
C THR A 70 -0.52 -10.37 8.54
N LEU A 71 0.25 -10.19 7.45
CA LEU A 71 0.44 -11.24 6.45
C LEU A 71 1.10 -12.50 7.03
N ILE A 72 2.02 -12.34 7.98
CA ILE A 72 2.62 -13.47 8.71
C ILE A 72 1.58 -14.15 9.62
N ALA A 73 0.82 -13.36 10.38
CA ALA A 73 -0.19 -13.87 11.30
C ALA A 73 -1.29 -14.67 10.59
N GLU A 74 -1.69 -14.23 9.40
CA GLU A 74 -2.65 -14.91 8.53
C GLU A 74 -2.04 -16.12 7.77
N ARG A 75 -0.75 -16.43 7.99
CA ARG A 75 0.01 -17.48 7.28
C ARG A 75 -0.05 -17.30 5.77
N ARG A 76 -0.11 -16.04 5.32
CA ARG A 76 -0.10 -15.70 3.89
C ARG A 76 1.30 -15.70 3.30
N VAL A 77 2.31 -15.64 4.18
CA VAL A 77 3.75 -15.78 3.91
C VAL A 77 4.35 -16.77 4.92
N ALA A 78 5.56 -17.30 4.67
CA ALA A 78 6.18 -18.18 5.66
C ALA A 78 6.67 -17.37 6.88
N PRO A 79 6.76 -17.96 8.08
CA PRO A 79 7.17 -17.24 9.30
C PRO A 79 8.65 -16.79 9.29
N ASP A 80 9.53 -17.55 8.65
CA ASP A 80 11.00 -17.37 8.69
C ASP A 80 11.56 -16.55 7.53
N ASP A 81 10.67 -15.88 6.80
CA ASP A 81 10.93 -15.41 5.45
C ASP A 81 11.72 -14.09 5.44
N VAL A 82 11.54 -13.20 6.42
CA VAL A 82 12.52 -12.12 6.68
C VAL A 82 12.32 -11.72 8.13
N ALA A 83 13.38 -11.59 8.92
CA ALA A 83 13.24 -11.05 10.26
C ALA A 83 12.55 -9.67 10.15
N PRO A 84 11.37 -9.43 10.77
CA PRO A 84 10.66 -8.15 10.69
C PRO A 84 11.57 -6.96 11.02
N ARG A 85 12.58 -7.19 11.89
CA ARG A 85 13.62 -6.22 12.24
C ARG A 85 14.50 -5.77 11.05
N ALA A 86 14.79 -6.64 10.09
CA ALA A 86 15.62 -6.30 8.93
C ALA A 86 14.87 -5.40 7.94
N ILE A 87 13.58 -5.69 7.70
CA ILE A 87 12.73 -4.83 6.85
C ILE A 87 12.49 -3.49 7.56
N SER A 88 12.12 -3.52 8.86
CA SER A 88 11.90 -2.30 9.65
C SER A 88 13.15 -1.42 9.73
N GLY A 89 14.34 -1.99 9.84
CA GLY A 89 15.59 -1.24 9.85
C GLY A 89 15.93 -0.57 8.51
N ALA A 90 15.67 -1.26 7.39
CA ALA A 90 15.90 -0.71 6.06
C ALA A 90 14.89 0.41 5.74
N VAL A 91 13.60 0.18 6.00
CA VAL A 91 12.53 1.13 5.63
C VAL A 91 12.40 2.32 6.57
N ALA A 92 12.87 2.23 7.82
CA ALA A 92 12.99 3.36 8.74
C ALA A 92 14.36 4.08 8.65
N GLY A 93 15.23 3.66 7.72
CA GLY A 93 16.59 4.13 7.60
C GLY A 93 16.74 5.53 6.98
N PRO A 94 17.95 6.12 7.05
CA PRO A 94 18.23 7.46 6.53
C PRO A 94 18.07 7.57 5.00
N ILE A 95 18.33 6.49 4.26
CA ILE A 95 18.13 6.47 2.79
C ILE A 95 16.63 6.61 2.47
N SER A 96 15.79 5.83 3.14
CA SER A 96 14.34 5.89 2.96
C SER A 96 13.76 7.23 3.39
N ARG A 97 14.30 7.84 4.46
CA ARG A 97 13.94 9.21 4.85
C ARG A 97 14.30 10.23 3.76
N ALA A 98 15.50 10.15 3.22
CA ALA A 98 15.93 11.04 2.13
C ALA A 98 15.06 10.86 0.87
N LEU A 99 14.58 9.63 0.61
CA LEU A 99 13.60 9.37 -0.44
C LEU A 99 12.22 9.95 -0.11
N TRP A 100 11.76 9.84 1.13
CA TRP A 100 10.49 10.39 1.60
C TRP A 100 10.41 11.92 1.47
N GLU A 101 11.52 12.61 1.76
CA GLU A 101 11.62 14.06 1.74
C GLU A 101 11.97 14.64 0.36
N ARG A 102 12.16 13.79 -0.66
CA ARG A 102 12.53 14.21 -2.01
C ARG A 102 11.39 14.97 -2.70
N GLY A 103 11.67 16.20 -3.16
CA GLY A 103 10.81 16.95 -4.07
C GLY A 103 11.12 16.67 -5.55
N GLY A 104 10.21 17.09 -6.44
CA GLY A 104 10.25 16.85 -7.88
C GLY A 104 10.09 15.38 -8.25
N ALA A 105 9.46 14.59 -7.39
CA ALA A 105 9.36 13.14 -7.48
C ALA A 105 7.94 12.63 -7.76
N CYS A 106 6.95 13.52 -7.92
CA CYS A 106 5.59 13.18 -8.31
C CYS A 106 5.46 13.01 -9.85
N PRO A 107 5.38 11.79 -10.41
CA PRO A 107 5.14 11.58 -11.84
C PRO A 107 3.74 12.00 -12.27
N GLU A 108 3.66 12.90 -13.26
CA GLU A 108 2.45 13.23 -14.02
C GLU A 108 2.54 12.57 -15.42
N PRO A 109 1.63 11.65 -15.81
CA PRO A 109 0.57 11.00 -15.02
C PRO A 109 1.08 9.83 -14.16
N ARG A 110 0.37 9.53 -13.05
CA ARG A 110 0.74 8.46 -12.08
C ARG A 110 0.77 7.05 -12.69
N VAL A 111 0.02 6.86 -13.78
CA VAL A 111 0.01 5.66 -14.62
C VAL A 111 -0.08 6.14 -16.06
N SER A 112 0.69 5.53 -16.95
CA SER A 112 0.71 5.93 -18.36
C SER A 112 -0.65 5.66 -19.00
N ALA A 113 -1.02 6.49 -19.97
CA ALA A 113 -2.28 6.31 -20.70
C ALA A 113 -2.39 4.92 -21.34
N ALA A 114 -1.28 4.37 -21.83
CA ALA A 114 -1.21 3.03 -22.41
C ALA A 114 -1.56 1.94 -21.37
N HIS A 115 -0.98 2.00 -20.18
CA HIS A 115 -1.27 1.03 -19.11
C HIS A 115 -2.69 1.21 -18.56
N MET A 116 -3.18 2.45 -18.44
CA MET A 116 -4.58 2.70 -18.09
C MET A 116 -5.54 2.10 -19.12
N ALA A 117 -5.24 2.18 -20.41
CA ALA A 117 -6.04 1.55 -21.45
C ALA A 117 -6.01 0.02 -21.38
N GLN A 118 -4.87 -0.57 -21.01
CA GLN A 118 -4.78 -2.03 -20.76
C GLN A 118 -5.63 -2.46 -19.56
N ILE A 119 -5.55 -1.73 -18.43
CA ILE A 119 -6.35 -2.00 -17.23
C ILE A 119 -7.85 -1.93 -17.54
N ARG A 120 -8.30 -0.86 -18.21
CA ARG A 120 -9.72 -0.70 -18.58
C ARG A 120 -10.20 -1.84 -19.49
N ARG A 121 -9.38 -2.28 -20.44
CA ARG A 121 -9.70 -3.44 -21.31
C ARG A 121 -9.80 -4.74 -20.51
N ALA A 122 -8.92 -4.95 -19.53
CA ALA A 122 -8.97 -6.13 -18.67
C ALA A 122 -10.23 -6.11 -17.79
N LEU A 123 -10.51 -5.00 -17.10
CA LEU A 123 -11.70 -4.86 -16.23
C LEU A 123 -13.01 -4.98 -17.01
N GLY A 124 -13.08 -4.40 -18.22
CA GLY A 124 -14.24 -4.55 -19.10
C GLY A 124 -14.53 -6.01 -19.49
N ARG A 125 -13.52 -6.89 -19.50
CA ARG A 125 -13.69 -8.34 -19.73
C ARG A 125 -14.23 -9.08 -18.51
N PHE A 126 -14.04 -8.55 -17.30
CA PHE A 126 -14.52 -9.18 -16.08
C PHE A 126 -15.96 -8.79 -15.70
N GLY A 127 -16.56 -7.83 -16.41
CA GLY A 127 -17.94 -7.39 -16.22
C GLY A 127 -18.17 -6.68 -14.89
N THR A 128 -19.02 -5.65 -14.87
CA THR A 128 -19.56 -5.10 -13.62
C THR A 128 -20.55 -6.08 -13.03
N ARG A 129 -20.08 -7.11 -12.33
CA ARG A 129 -20.95 -7.88 -11.44
C ARG A 129 -21.33 -6.97 -10.28
N PRO A 130 -22.62 -6.70 -10.02
CA PRO A 130 -23.05 -5.96 -8.84
C PRO A 130 -22.48 -6.62 -7.59
N ALA A 131 -22.23 -5.84 -6.54
CA ALA A 131 -21.63 -6.26 -5.28
C ALA A 131 -22.40 -7.39 -4.52
N GLU A 132 -23.48 -7.93 -5.09
CA GLU A 132 -24.24 -9.06 -4.54
C GLU A 132 -23.46 -10.38 -4.49
N SER A 133 -22.37 -10.56 -5.25
CA SER A 133 -21.67 -11.85 -5.30
C SER A 133 -20.62 -12.10 -4.22
N LEU A 134 -20.37 -11.16 -3.29
CA LEU A 134 -19.47 -11.42 -2.15
C LEU A 134 -20.14 -12.18 -0.99
N ARG A 135 -21.47 -12.36 -1.02
CA ARG A 135 -22.20 -13.20 -0.04
C ARG A 135 -21.91 -14.70 -0.20
N GLY A 136 -21.35 -15.14 -1.34
CA GLY A 136 -21.06 -16.54 -1.60
C GLY A 136 -19.72 -17.05 -1.06
N LEU A 137 -18.85 -16.18 -0.54
CA LEU A 137 -17.52 -16.54 -0.05
C LEU A 137 -17.47 -16.90 1.44
N GLY A 138 -18.61 -17.02 2.12
CA GLY A 138 -18.63 -17.47 3.53
C GLY A 138 -17.90 -16.52 4.49
N VAL A 139 -17.63 -15.27 4.09
CA VAL A 139 -17.23 -14.23 5.02
C VAL A 139 -18.48 -13.82 5.79
N ALA A 140 -18.60 -14.29 7.03
CA ALA A 140 -19.66 -13.87 7.92
C ALA A 140 -19.66 -12.33 8.00
N PRO A 141 -20.81 -11.66 7.87
CA PRO A 141 -20.86 -10.22 8.08
C PRO A 141 -20.42 -9.94 9.52
N ALA A 142 -19.36 -9.16 9.67
CA ALA A 142 -19.08 -8.51 10.95
C ALA A 142 -20.37 -7.78 11.35
N GLY A 143 -20.80 -8.05 12.58
CA GLY A 143 -22.13 -7.70 13.08
C GLY A 143 -22.53 -6.24 12.84
N GLU A 144 -23.84 -6.09 12.67
CA GLU A 144 -24.66 -4.90 12.87
C GLU A 144 -23.90 -3.59 13.17
N VAL A 145 -23.88 -2.72 12.16
CA VAL A 145 -23.48 -1.32 12.30
C VAL A 145 -24.44 -0.68 13.32
N ALA A 146 -24.00 -0.58 14.56
CA ALA A 146 -24.70 0.16 15.59
C ALA A 146 -24.89 1.61 15.11
N GLY A 147 -26.14 2.05 15.11
CA GLY A 147 -26.59 3.28 14.49
C GLY A 147 -25.90 4.53 15.01
N ILE A 148 -25.99 5.56 14.15
CA ILE A 148 -25.65 6.95 14.42
C ILE A 148 -26.19 7.38 15.80
N VAL A 149 -25.31 7.76 16.72
CA VAL A 149 -25.68 8.48 17.95
C VAL A 149 -24.94 9.82 17.97
N SER A 150 -25.72 10.85 17.62
CA SER A 150 -25.72 12.22 18.09
C SER A 150 -24.43 13.03 18.21
N VAL A 151 -24.46 14.14 17.47
CA VAL A 151 -23.69 15.39 17.64
C VAL A 151 -23.51 15.77 19.11
N VAL A 152 -22.25 15.96 19.54
CA VAL A 152 -21.92 16.72 20.75
C VAL A 152 -21.16 17.97 20.33
N ARG A 153 -21.76 19.13 20.60
CA ARG A 153 -21.12 20.45 20.51
C ARG A 153 -20.33 20.72 21.79
N PHE A 154 -19.17 21.33 21.64
CA PHE A 154 -18.61 22.25 22.61
C PHE A 154 -18.30 23.56 21.88
#